data_AF-A0A392S6N9-F1
#
_entry.id   AF-A0A392S6N9-F1
#
_cell.length_a   1.000
_cell.length_b   1.000
_cell.length_c   1.000
_cell.angle_alpha   90.00
_cell.angle_beta   90.00
_cell.angle_gamma   90.00
#
_symmetry.space_group_name_H-M   'P 1'
#
loop_
_entity.id
_entity.type
_entity.pdbx_description
1 polymer ?
#
loop_
_entity_poly.entity_id
_entity_poly.type
_entity_poly.pdbx_seq_one_letter_code
_entity_poly.pdbx_strand_id
1 'polypeptide(L)' 'MVKEFWMKAQVYDEVSARMEEEEMIRNDPKLQGKSRAEMGLSDFSGTVIKSVLAGLEITISRAHFTKLLGVEDC' A
#
# COMPACT_ATOMS: atom_id res chain seq x y z
N MET A 1 -28.49 3.09 13.04
CA MET A 1 -28.16 2.81 11.63
C MET A 1 -26.77 3.39 11.39
N VAL A 2 -25.72 2.57 11.41
CA VAL A 2 -24.36 3.08 11.18
C VAL A 2 -24.21 3.26 9.67
N LYS A 3 -24.19 4.54 9.28
CA LYS A 3 -23.61 5.10 8.05
C LYS A 3 -22.74 4.11 7.29
N GLU A 4 -23.01 3.98 6.00
CA GLU A 4 -22.13 3.37 5.00
C GLU A 4 -20.67 3.47 5.42
N PHE A 5 -20.12 2.33 5.80
CA PHE A 5 -18.77 2.20 6.32
C PHE A 5 -17.85 2.61 5.18
N TRP A 6 -17.23 3.78 5.30
CA TRP A 6 -16.49 4.45 4.24
C TRP A 6 -15.49 3.51 3.58
N MET A 7 -15.86 2.93 2.45
CA MET A 7 -14.95 2.13 1.65
C MET A 7 -13.96 3.10 1.02
N LYS A 8 -12.76 3.15 1.58
CA LYS A 8 -11.63 3.87 0.98
C LYS A 8 -10.84 2.84 0.21
N ALA A 9 -10.58 3.12 -1.06
CA ALA A 9 -9.66 2.33 -1.88
C ALA A 9 -8.70 3.31 -2.55
N GLN A 10 -7.42 2.96 -2.54
CA GLN A 10 -6.39 3.74 -3.21
C GLN A 10 -5.39 2.80 -3.89
N VAL A 11 -4.88 3.24 -5.02
CA VAL A 11 -3.76 2.58 -5.68
C VAL A 11 -2.49 2.95 -4.92
N TYR A 12 -1.74 1.95 -4.50
CA TYR A 12 -0.42 2.10 -3.90
C TYR A 12 0.60 1.61 -4.92
N ASP A 13 1.23 2.57 -5.58
CA ASP A 13 2.26 2.38 -6.60
C ASP A 13 3.64 2.81 -6.09
N GLU A 14 4.65 2.72 -6.95
CA GLU A 14 6.03 3.07 -6.60
C GLU A 14 6.16 4.55 -6.17
N VAL A 15 5.40 5.44 -6.80
CA VAL A 15 5.39 6.87 -6.45
C VAL A 15 4.82 7.06 -5.05
N SER A 16 3.73 6.36 -4.72
CA SER A 16 3.14 6.36 -3.39
C SER A 16 4.12 5.85 -2.33
N ALA A 17 4.86 4.77 -2.64
CA ALA A 17 5.87 4.24 -1.75
C ALA A 17 7.01 5.24 -1.49
N ARG A 18 7.47 5.95 -2.53
CA ARG A 18 8.49 7.00 -2.39
C ARG A 18 7.99 8.20 -1.59
N MET A 19 6.76 8.64 -1.82
CA MET A 19 6.17 9.76 -1.06
C MET A 19 6.07 9.43 0.44
N GLU A 20 5.77 8.18 0.79
CA GLU A 20 5.74 7.71 2.19
C GLU A 20 7.13 7.78 2.85
N GLU A 21 8.20 7.42 2.13
CA GLU A 21 9.58 7.62 2.62
C GLU A 21 9.92 9.09 2.81
N GLU A 22 9.62 9.92 1.80
CA GLU A 22 9.88 11.36 1.85
C GLU A 22 9.12 12.03 2.99
N GLU A 23 7.89 11.61 3.26
CA GLU A 23 7.09 12.07 4.39
C GLU A 23 7.69 11.64 5.74
N MET A 24 8.17 10.40 5.86
CA MET A 24 8.87 9.93 7.05
C MET A 24 10.15 10.73 7.30
N ILE A 25 10.95 10.99 6.27
CA ILE A 25 12.17 11.82 6.36
C ILE A 25 11.83 13.27 6.70
N ARG A 26 10.75 13.82 6.13
CA ARG A 26 10.28 15.18 6.43
C ARG A 26 9.86 15.31 7.90
N ASN A 27 9.24 14.27 8.46
CA ASN A 27 8.81 14.22 9.85
C ASN A 27 9.97 13.95 10.82
N ASP A 28 10.91 13.07 10.44
CA ASP A 28 12.16 12.80 11.17
C ASP A 28 13.38 12.80 10.23
N PRO A 29 14.10 13.94 10.13
CA PRO A 29 15.27 14.08 9.26
C PRO A 29 16.40 13.08 9.56
N LYS A 30 16.42 12.45 10.75
CA LYS A 30 17.43 11.43 11.09
C LYS A 30 17.24 10.12 10.33
N LEU A 31 16.11 9.94 9.67
CA LEU A 31 15.83 8.80 8.82
C LEU A 31 16.44 8.96 7.41
N GLN A 32 16.97 10.14 7.08
CA GLN A 32 17.63 10.37 5.80
C GLN A 32 18.79 9.39 5.58
N GLY A 33 18.75 8.64 4.46
CA GLY A 33 19.77 7.65 4.10
C GLY A 33 19.59 6.26 4.73
N LYS A 34 18.55 6.04 5.54
CA LYS A 34 18.19 4.71 6.03
C LYS A 34 17.37 3.95 4.97
N SER A 35 17.35 2.62 5.07
CA SER A 35 16.48 1.77 4.26
C SER A 35 15.02 1.84 4.72
N ARG A 36 14.07 1.47 3.85
CA ARG A 36 12.62 1.39 4.19
C ARG A 36 12.36 0.56 5.45
N ALA A 37 12.98 -0.62 5.52
CA ALA A 37 12.85 -1.52 6.66
C ALA A 37 13.33 -0.86 7.97
N GLU A 38 14.42 -0.10 7.93
CA GLU A 38 14.92 0.65 9.10
C GLU A 38 14.03 1.85 9.47
N MET A 39 13.25 2.38 8.53
CA MET A 39 12.20 3.38 8.81
C MET A 39 10.89 2.74 9.32
N GLY A 40 10.82 1.41 9.41
CA GLY A 40 9.60 0.68 9.76
C GLY A 40 8.57 0.60 8.62
N LEU A 41 8.97 0.97 7.40
CA LEU A 41 8.13 0.87 6.21
C LEU A 41 8.24 -0.52 5.59
N SER A 42 7.13 -1.02 5.05
CA SER A 42 7.14 -2.27 4.30
C SER A 42 7.82 -2.10 2.93
N ASP A 43 8.44 -3.17 2.44
CA ASP A 43 9.02 -3.21 1.10
C ASP A 43 7.95 -3.03 0.03
N PHE A 44 8.30 -2.31 -1.03
CA PHE A 44 7.44 -2.20 -2.21
C PHE A 44 7.61 -3.45 -3.08
N SER A 45 6.60 -4.32 -3.07
CA SER A 45 6.57 -5.57 -3.86
C SER A 45 5.84 -5.44 -5.20
N GLY A 46 5.31 -4.25 -5.50
CA GLY A 46 4.57 -3.96 -6.73
C GLY A 46 3.30 -3.15 -6.47
N THR A 47 2.66 -2.71 -7.55
CA THR A 47 1.43 -1.93 -7.47
C THR A 47 0.29 -2.77 -6.92
N VAL A 48 -0.34 -2.30 -5.85
CA VAL A 48 -1.48 -2.95 -5.20
C VAL A 48 -2.60 -1.95 -4.95
N ILE A 49 -3.81 -2.44 -4.75
CA ILE A 49 -4.92 -1.62 -4.27
C ILE A 49 -5.04 -1.86 -2.77
N LYS A 50 -4.87 -0.81 -1.97
CA LYS A 50 -5.14 -0.83 -0.53
C LYS A 50 -6.57 -0.36 -0.33
N SER A 51 -7.39 -1.14 0.36
CA SER A 51 -8.77 -0.79 0.68
C SER A 51 -9.10 -1.04 2.15
N VAL A 52 -10.01 -0.26 2.71
CA VAL A 52 -10.59 -0.49 4.03
C VAL A 52 -12.05 -0.83 3.88
N LEU A 53 -12.44 -2.04 4.31
CA LEU A 53 -13.82 -2.50 4.29
C LEU A 53 -14.22 -2.93 5.70
N ALA A 54 -15.26 -2.32 6.27
CA ALA A 54 -15.72 -2.60 7.63
C ALA A 54 -14.61 -2.50 8.71
N GLY A 55 -13.59 -1.66 8.47
CA GLY A 55 -12.47 -1.45 9.39
C GLY A 55 -11.33 -2.46 9.21
N LEU A 56 -11.45 -3.37 8.24
CA LEU A 56 -10.39 -4.30 7.86
C LEU A 56 -9.61 -3.76 6.68
N GLU A 57 -8.28 -3.75 6.81
CA GLU A 57 -7.38 -3.44 5.71
C GLU A 57 -7.26 -4.65 4.77
N ILE A 58 -7.52 -4.41 3.50
CA ILE A 58 -7.48 -5.40 2.43
C ILE A 58 -6.47 -4.90 1.40
N THR A 59 -5.54 -5.78 1.01
CA THR A 59 -4.61 -5.52 -0.09
C THR A 59 -4.95 -6.40 -1.27
N ILE A 60 -5.22 -5.79 -2.43
CA ILE A 60 -5.52 -6.49 -3.67
C ILE A 60 -4.33 -6.36 -4.61
N SER A 61 -3.66 -7.48 -4.90
CA SER A 61 -2.50 -7.53 -5.81
C SER A 61 -2.88 -8.06 -7.19
N ARG A 62 -1.94 -7.99 -8.14
CA ARG A 62 -2.07 -8.63 -9.47
C ARG A 62 -2.45 -10.11 -9.37
N ALA A 63 -1.82 -10.84 -8.44
CA ALA A 63 -2.09 -12.26 -8.22
C ALA A 63 -3.57 -12.57 -7.90
N HIS A 64 -4.28 -11.63 -7.27
CA HIS A 64 -5.71 -11.79 -7.02
C HIS A 64 -6.53 -11.65 -8.31
N PHE A 65 -6.14 -10.73 -9.20
CA PHE A 65 -6.79 -10.56 -10.50
C PHE A 65 -6.49 -11.72 -11.46
N THR A 66 -5.26 -12.22 -11.50
CA THR A 66 -4.88 -13.37 -12.36
C THR A 66 -5.67 -14.61 -11.98
N LYS A 67 -5.77 -14.88 -10.66
CA LYS A 67 -6.61 -15.96 -10.12
C LYS A 67 -8.10 -15.77 -10.43
N LEU A 68 -8.62 -14.54 -10.36
CA LEU A 68 -10.01 -14.22 -10.66
C LEU A 68 -10.34 -14.39 -12.15
N LEU A 69 -9.42 -13.99 -13.02
CA LEU A 69 -9.58 -14.03 -14.48
C LEU A 69 -9.18 -15.37 -15.10
N GLY A 70 -8.55 -16.27 -14.34
CA GLY A 70 -8.08 -17.56 -14.84
C GLY A 70 -6.90 -17.45 -15.81
N VAL A 71 -6.07 -16.41 -15.66
CA VAL A 71 -4.87 -16.19 -16.49
C VAL A 71 -3.61 -16.45 -15.66
N GLU A 72 -2.52 -16.81 -16.34
CA GLU A 72 -1.21 -16.97 -15.68
C GLU A 72 -0.67 -15.62 -15.22
N ASP A 73 0.05 -15.62 -14.10
CA ASP A 73 0.75 -14.43 -13.59
C ASP A 73 2.09 -14.33 -14.30
N CYS A 74 2.11 -13.59 -15.42
CA CYS A 74 3.27 -13.38 -16.29
C CYS A 74 4.25 -12.33 -15.73
#